data_AF-A0A0D6QN81-F1
#
_entry.id   AF-A0A0D6QN81-F1
#
_cell.length_a   1.000
_cell.length_b   1.000
_cell.length_c   1.000
_cell.angle_alpha   90.00
_cell.angle_beta   90.00
_cell.angle_gamma   90.00
#
_symmetry.space_group_name_H-M   'P 1'
#
loop_
_entity.id
_entity.type
_entity.pdbx_description
1 polymer ?
#
loop_
_entity_poly.entity_id
_entity_poly.type
_entity_poly.pdbx_seq_one_letter_code
_entity_poly.pdbx_strand_id
1 'polypeptide(L)'
;MKDDLERPGPRGRGRARRAREPRRDEPAATPAAPRRSRAEARAELRAANPALAARHAHYLSALRLPADDADLLAGDPATAAYFDAAVAAGARPATAAKWLLNDLAGLAGDRALAALPLDGAAFGRFAALVDAGRLTPAAAKTLLAELAAGGGDPEARMQALGLERREDAGALEAALEKALAAHAAEAARYRAGEKKLLGVLLGAVMREAGGAADAAQVRAALQKKLG
;
A
#
# COMPACT_ATOMS: atom_id res chain seq x y z
N MET A 1 63.53 -47.47 -64.36
CA MET A 1 63.57 -47.27 -65.82
C MET A 1 62.13 -47.02 -66.24
N LYS A 2 61.84 -45.78 -66.66
CA LYS A 2 60.71 -45.32 -67.50
C LYS A 2 59.29 -45.48 -66.91
N ASP A 3 58.65 -44.38 -66.53
CA ASP A 3 57.78 -43.54 -67.38
C ASP A 3 56.44 -44.22 -67.66
N ASP A 4 55.34 -43.63 -67.17
CA ASP A 4 54.32 -43.01 -68.03
C ASP A 4 52.91 -42.89 -67.39
N LEU A 5 52.34 -41.71 -67.66
CA LEU A 5 50.93 -41.36 -67.87
C LEU A 5 49.94 -41.13 -66.70
N GLU A 6 49.77 -39.83 -66.45
CA GLU A 6 48.51 -39.07 -66.31
C GLU A 6 47.16 -39.82 -66.38
N ARG A 7 46.25 -39.52 -65.44
CA ARG A 7 44.89 -39.03 -65.74
C ARG A 7 44.33 -38.12 -64.62
N PRO A 8 43.86 -36.89 -64.93
CA PRO A 8 43.17 -36.01 -63.98
C PRO A 8 41.68 -36.32 -63.88
N GLY A 9 41.18 -36.53 -62.65
CA GLY A 9 39.75 -36.69 -62.36
C GLY A 9 39.00 -35.34 -62.36
N PRO A 10 37.80 -35.24 -62.96
CA PRO A 10 37.14 -33.96 -63.16
C PRO A 10 36.25 -33.52 -61.98
N ARG A 11 36.42 -32.24 -61.64
CA ARG A 11 35.38 -31.20 -61.44
C ARG A 11 34.29 -31.49 -60.40
N GLY A 12 34.41 -30.76 -59.28
CA GLY A 12 33.37 -30.58 -58.27
C GLY A 12 32.05 -30.11 -58.90
N ARG A 13 31.00 -30.88 -58.65
CA ARG A 13 29.62 -30.54 -59.03
C ARG A 13 29.11 -29.45 -58.09
N GLY A 14 28.76 -28.30 -58.68
CA GLY A 14 28.03 -27.24 -58.00
C GLY A 14 26.71 -27.77 -57.45
N ARG A 15 26.50 -27.64 -56.13
CA ARG A 15 25.19 -27.84 -55.52
C ARG A 15 24.31 -26.64 -55.87
N ALA A 16 23.26 -26.93 -56.62
CA ALA A 16 22.21 -26.01 -56.99
C ALA A 16 21.64 -25.27 -55.76
N ARG A 17 21.51 -23.95 -55.87
CA ARG A 17 20.80 -23.09 -54.93
C ARG A 17 19.33 -23.53 -54.93
N ARG A 18 18.83 -24.08 -53.82
CA ARG A 18 17.38 -24.27 -53.63
C ARG A 18 16.71 -22.91 -53.62
N ALA A 19 15.69 -22.75 -54.46
CA ALA A 19 14.82 -21.59 -54.49
C ALA A 19 14.21 -21.35 -53.10
N ARG A 20 14.24 -20.10 -52.64
CA ARG A 20 13.51 -19.68 -51.43
C ARG A 20 12.03 -19.72 -51.74
N GLU A 21 11.26 -20.51 -50.99
CA GLU A 21 9.79 -20.42 -51.02
C GLU A 21 9.34 -18.99 -50.69
N PRO A 22 8.32 -18.46 -51.37
CA PRO A 22 7.77 -17.16 -51.04
C PRO A 22 7.19 -17.21 -49.62
N ARG A 23 7.53 -16.19 -48.81
CA ARG A 23 6.94 -15.99 -47.48
C ARG A 23 5.43 -15.92 -47.66
N ARG A 24 4.70 -16.81 -46.99
CA ARG A 24 3.25 -16.69 -46.88
C ARG A 24 2.98 -15.44 -46.04
N ASP A 25 2.30 -14.47 -46.61
CA ASP A 25 1.77 -13.34 -45.85
C ASP A 25 0.76 -13.90 -44.84
N GLU A 26 1.14 -13.91 -43.55
CA GLU A 26 0.18 -14.14 -42.47
C GLU A 26 -0.86 -13.01 -42.52
N PRO A 27 -2.17 -13.31 -42.53
CA PRO A 27 -3.18 -12.27 -42.47
C PRO A 27 -3.02 -11.51 -41.15
N ALA A 28 -3.00 -10.18 -41.25
CA ALA A 28 -2.85 -9.28 -40.11
C ALA A 28 -3.80 -9.66 -38.97
N ALA A 29 -3.26 -9.77 -37.75
CA ALA A 29 -4.02 -10.05 -36.54
C ALA A 29 -5.22 -9.09 -36.45
N THR A 30 -6.42 -9.67 -36.35
CA THR A 30 -7.65 -8.93 -36.12
C THR A 30 -7.49 -8.05 -34.88
N PRO A 31 -7.90 -6.78 -34.88
CA PRO A 31 -7.78 -5.93 -33.70
C PRO A 31 -8.56 -6.58 -32.54
N ALA A 32 -7.86 -6.84 -31.43
CA ALA A 32 -8.48 -7.36 -30.22
C ALA A 32 -9.61 -6.42 -29.78
N ALA A 33 -10.79 -6.99 -29.48
CA ALA A 33 -11.91 -6.24 -28.93
C ALA A 33 -11.45 -5.37 -27.74
N PRO A 34 -12.04 -4.17 -27.54
CA PRO A 34 -11.62 -3.28 -26.47
C PRO A 34 -11.71 -4.02 -25.12
N ARG A 35 -10.59 -4.04 -24.40
CA ARG A 35 -10.55 -4.61 -23.04
C ARG A 35 -11.45 -3.75 -22.16
N ARG A 36 -12.50 -4.35 -21.59
CA ARG A 36 -13.45 -3.67 -20.69
C ARG A 36 -12.70 -2.96 -19.56
N SER A 37 -13.22 -1.82 -19.12
CA SER A 37 -12.68 -1.13 -17.95
C SER A 37 -12.98 -1.91 -16.67
N ARG A 38 -12.18 -1.69 -15.62
CA ARG A 38 -12.40 -2.31 -14.30
C ARG A 38 -13.74 -1.91 -13.68
N ALA A 39 -14.21 -0.69 -13.95
CA ALA A 39 -15.49 -0.19 -13.45
C ALA A 39 -16.68 -0.92 -14.12
N GLU A 40 -16.63 -1.09 -15.44
CA GLU A 40 -17.64 -1.88 -16.17
C GLU A 40 -17.70 -3.31 -15.68
N ALA A 41 -16.55 -3.94 -15.45
CA ALA A 41 -16.49 -5.31 -14.91
C ALA A 41 -17.16 -5.43 -13.52
N ARG A 42 -16.96 -4.46 -12.62
CA ARG A 42 -17.63 -4.43 -11.31
C ARG A 42 -19.15 -4.22 -11.45
N ALA A 43 -19.56 -3.32 -12.34
CA ALA A 43 -20.96 -3.06 -12.60
C ALA A 43 -21.69 -4.30 -13.14
N GLU A 44 -21.09 -5.01 -14.10
CA GLU A 44 -21.60 -6.29 -14.63
C GLU A 44 -21.75 -7.34 -13.51
N LEU A 45 -20.70 -7.52 -12.68
CA LEU A 45 -20.74 -8.49 -11.59
C LEU A 45 -21.84 -8.16 -10.57
N ARG A 46 -22.00 -6.88 -10.23
CA ARG A 46 -23.04 -6.41 -9.32
C ARG A 46 -24.44 -6.61 -9.90
N ALA A 47 -24.63 -6.36 -11.20
CA ALA A 47 -25.89 -6.63 -11.87
C ALA A 47 -26.24 -8.12 -11.87
N ALA A 48 -25.24 -8.99 -11.99
CA ALA A 48 -25.40 -10.45 -11.95
C ALA A 48 -25.51 -11.03 -10.54
N ASN A 49 -25.18 -10.27 -9.49
CA ASN A 49 -25.16 -10.74 -8.10
C ASN A 49 -26.06 -9.87 -7.20
N PRO A 50 -27.29 -10.33 -6.89
CA PRO A 50 -28.24 -9.58 -6.07
C PRO A 50 -27.72 -9.17 -4.69
N ALA A 51 -26.86 -9.99 -4.06
CA ALA A 51 -26.28 -9.66 -2.77
C ALA A 51 -25.30 -8.48 -2.87
N LEU A 52 -24.50 -8.41 -3.94
CA LEU A 52 -23.62 -7.26 -4.19
C LEU A 52 -24.42 -6.00 -4.52
N ALA A 53 -25.51 -6.11 -5.30
CA ALA A 53 -26.40 -4.99 -5.57
C ALA A 53 -27.03 -4.44 -4.29
N ALA A 54 -27.50 -5.33 -3.40
CA ALA A 54 -28.07 -4.95 -2.12
C ALA A 54 -27.05 -4.25 -1.20
N ARG A 55 -25.82 -4.79 -1.12
CA ARG A 55 -24.71 -4.17 -0.39
C ARG A 55 -24.38 -2.79 -0.93
N HIS A 56 -24.23 -2.64 -2.25
CA HIS A 56 -23.96 -1.35 -2.88
C HIS A 56 -25.04 -0.31 -2.53
N ALA A 57 -26.32 -0.69 -2.63
CA ALA A 57 -27.43 0.17 -2.24
C ALA A 57 -27.38 0.54 -0.74
N HIS A 58 -27.05 -0.42 0.13
CA HIS A 58 -26.88 -0.20 1.56
C HIS A 58 -25.72 0.75 1.87
N TYR A 59 -24.58 0.59 1.20
CA TYR A 59 -23.38 1.42 1.37
C TYR A 59 -23.66 2.89 1.02
N LEU A 60 -24.43 3.14 -0.04
CA LEU A 60 -24.84 4.48 -0.44
C LEU A 60 -25.86 5.10 0.52
N SER A 61 -26.92 4.35 0.84
CA SER A 61 -28.09 4.90 1.53
C SER A 61 -27.95 4.93 3.05
N ALA A 62 -27.57 3.80 3.64
CA ALA A 62 -27.48 3.63 5.09
C ALA A 62 -26.12 4.07 5.63
N LEU A 63 -25.03 3.67 4.96
CA LEU A 63 -23.67 4.00 5.40
C LEU A 63 -23.16 5.34 4.86
N ARG A 64 -23.90 5.96 3.92
CA ARG A 64 -23.61 7.28 3.33
C ARG A 64 -22.20 7.39 2.74
N LEU A 65 -21.69 6.28 2.19
CA LEU A 65 -20.40 6.28 1.52
C LEU A 65 -20.46 7.04 0.19
N PRO A 66 -19.36 7.68 -0.24
CA PRO A 66 -19.23 8.19 -1.61
C PRO A 66 -19.51 7.08 -2.64
N ALA A 67 -20.05 7.48 -3.80
CA ALA A 67 -20.44 6.52 -4.83
C ALA A 67 -19.26 5.68 -5.33
N ASP A 68 -18.09 6.31 -5.49
CA ASP A 68 -16.87 5.62 -5.94
C ASP A 68 -16.40 4.58 -4.90
N ASP A 69 -16.42 4.93 -3.62
CA ASP A 69 -16.05 4.01 -2.53
C ASP A 69 -17.04 2.85 -2.46
N ALA A 70 -18.34 3.13 -2.54
CA ALA A 70 -19.37 2.09 -2.53
C ALA A 70 -19.22 1.14 -3.74
N ASP A 71 -18.93 1.67 -4.93
CA ASP A 71 -18.70 0.89 -6.16
C ASP A 71 -17.50 -0.04 -6.02
N LEU A 72 -16.41 0.45 -5.44
CA LEU A 72 -15.19 -0.32 -5.18
C LEU A 72 -15.42 -1.42 -4.13
N LEU A 73 -16.04 -1.07 -3.00
CA LEU A 73 -16.28 -2.00 -1.88
C LEU A 73 -17.28 -3.10 -2.23
N ALA A 74 -18.33 -2.76 -2.98
CA ALA A 74 -19.30 -3.73 -3.51
C ALA A 74 -18.89 -4.29 -4.88
N GLY A 75 -17.60 -4.19 -5.23
CA GLY A 75 -17.06 -4.63 -6.50
C GLY A 75 -16.91 -6.14 -6.64
N ASP A 76 -16.69 -6.84 -5.53
CA ASP A 76 -16.61 -8.30 -5.47
C ASP A 76 -17.06 -8.82 -4.09
N PRO A 77 -17.44 -10.12 -3.97
CA PRO A 77 -17.97 -10.67 -2.73
C PRO A 77 -16.99 -10.68 -1.55
N ALA A 78 -15.69 -10.85 -1.80
CA ALA A 78 -14.70 -10.98 -0.75
C ALA A 78 -14.39 -9.62 -0.12
N THR A 79 -14.17 -8.59 -0.94
CA THR A 79 -13.98 -7.21 -0.47
C THR A 79 -15.20 -6.72 0.31
N ALA A 80 -16.39 -6.97 -0.21
CA ALA A 80 -17.63 -6.55 0.42
C ALA A 80 -17.85 -7.24 1.77
N ALA A 81 -17.60 -8.55 1.87
CA ALA A 81 -17.69 -9.29 3.13
C ALA A 81 -16.64 -8.82 4.15
N TYR A 82 -15.42 -8.51 3.69
CA TYR A 82 -14.35 -7.99 4.55
C TYR A 82 -14.73 -6.63 5.15
N PHE A 83 -15.29 -5.73 4.33
CA PHE A 83 -15.77 -4.43 4.78
C PHE A 83 -16.96 -4.54 5.75
N ASP A 84 -17.95 -5.40 5.43
CA ASP A 84 -19.09 -5.65 6.33
C ASP A 84 -18.62 -6.12 7.72
N ALA A 85 -17.66 -7.06 7.76
CA ALA A 85 -17.08 -7.55 9.01
C ALA A 85 -16.36 -6.44 9.79
N ALA A 86 -15.70 -5.52 9.10
CA ALA A 86 -15.04 -4.38 9.73
C ALA A 86 -16.04 -3.42 10.40
N VAL A 87 -17.13 -3.10 9.70
CA VAL A 87 -18.21 -2.26 10.22
C VAL A 87 -18.91 -2.94 11.40
N ALA A 88 -19.17 -4.24 11.30
CA ALA A 88 -19.76 -5.02 12.38
C ALA A 88 -18.88 -5.08 13.64
N ALA A 89 -17.56 -4.98 13.48
CA ALA A 89 -16.59 -4.93 14.58
C ALA A 89 -16.42 -3.53 15.20
N GLY A 90 -17.24 -2.54 14.81
CA GLY A 90 -17.32 -1.22 15.45
C GLY A 90 -16.57 -0.10 14.72
N ALA A 91 -16.02 -0.36 13.53
CA ALA A 91 -15.42 0.70 12.72
C ALA A 91 -16.50 1.64 12.15
N ARG A 92 -16.23 2.95 12.12
CA ARG A 92 -17.07 3.86 11.33
C ARG A 92 -16.91 3.52 9.85
N PRO A 93 -18.01 3.41 9.07
CA PRO A 93 -17.95 3.01 7.66
C PRO A 93 -16.97 3.83 6.82
N ALA A 94 -16.95 5.15 6.97
CA ALA A 94 -16.06 6.03 6.24
C ALA A 94 -14.57 5.77 6.55
N THR A 95 -14.25 5.48 7.82
CA THR A 95 -12.88 5.17 8.24
C THR A 95 -12.45 3.81 7.71
N ALA A 96 -13.30 2.79 7.87
CA ALA A 96 -13.04 1.46 7.32
C ALA A 96 -12.84 1.50 5.80
N ALA A 97 -13.71 2.21 5.06
CA ALA A 97 -13.62 2.36 3.61
C ALA A 97 -12.28 3.00 3.21
N LYS A 98 -11.93 4.12 3.84
CA LYS A 98 -10.68 4.85 3.57
C LYS A 98 -9.45 3.96 3.76
N TRP A 99 -9.33 3.30 4.91
CA TRP A 99 -8.15 2.49 5.23
C TRP A 99 -8.09 1.20 4.40
N LEU A 100 -9.25 0.61 4.08
CA LEU A 100 -9.31 -0.60 3.27
C LEU A 100 -8.86 -0.31 1.84
N LEU A 101 -9.41 0.74 1.22
CA LEU A 101 -9.17 1.07 -0.19
C LEU A 101 -7.79 1.69 -0.45
N ASN A 102 -7.29 2.51 0.48
CA ASN A 102 -6.07 3.30 0.23
C ASN A 102 -4.80 2.68 0.84
N ASP A 103 -4.90 1.95 1.94
CA ASP A 103 -3.74 1.46 2.68
C ASP A 103 -3.70 -0.08 2.67
N LEU A 104 -4.74 -0.77 3.13
CA LEU A 104 -4.75 -2.23 3.23
C LEU A 104 -4.72 -2.90 1.85
N ALA A 105 -5.43 -2.38 0.85
CA ALA A 105 -5.33 -2.86 -0.53
C ALA A 105 -3.90 -2.75 -1.09
N GLY A 106 -3.18 -1.67 -0.74
CA GLY A 106 -1.77 -1.51 -1.11
C GLY A 106 -0.87 -2.53 -0.42
N LEU A 107 -1.12 -2.85 0.86
CA LEU A 107 -0.39 -3.88 1.61
C LEU A 107 -0.70 -5.30 1.10
N ALA A 108 -1.92 -5.55 0.61
CA ALA A 108 -2.29 -6.81 0.00
C ALA A 108 -1.51 -7.05 -1.31
N GLY A 109 -1.35 -6.00 -2.12
CA GLY A 109 -0.78 -6.10 -3.47
C GLY A 109 -1.66 -6.97 -4.36
N ASP A 110 -1.08 -8.00 -4.97
CA ASP A 110 -1.83 -8.97 -5.79
C ASP A 110 -2.52 -10.08 -4.97
N ARG A 111 -2.30 -10.11 -3.64
CA ARG A 111 -2.91 -11.12 -2.77
C ARG A 111 -4.36 -10.77 -2.49
N ALA A 112 -5.20 -11.79 -2.37
CA ALA A 112 -6.55 -11.62 -1.84
C ALA A 112 -6.48 -11.12 -0.38
N LEU A 113 -7.43 -10.26 0.02
CA LEU A 113 -7.52 -9.79 1.42
C LEU A 113 -7.61 -10.93 2.43
N ALA A 114 -8.32 -12.02 2.07
CA ALA A 114 -8.44 -13.22 2.89
C ALA A 114 -7.11 -13.99 3.07
N ALA A 115 -6.08 -13.70 2.28
CA ALA A 115 -4.75 -14.29 2.43
C ALA A 115 -3.85 -13.50 3.40
N LEU A 116 -4.29 -12.33 3.87
CA LEU A 116 -3.61 -11.60 4.93
C LEU A 116 -3.93 -12.25 6.28
N PRO A 117 -2.96 -12.28 7.23
CA PRO A 117 -3.20 -12.67 8.62
C PRO A 117 -4.05 -11.64 9.41
N LEU A 118 -4.77 -10.76 8.71
CA LEU A 118 -5.63 -9.73 9.25
C LEU A 118 -7.03 -9.93 8.66
N ASP A 119 -7.94 -10.51 9.44
CA ASP A 119 -9.33 -10.66 9.03
C ASP A 119 -10.11 -9.34 9.13
N GLY A 120 -11.32 -9.31 8.54
CA GLY A 120 -12.14 -8.10 8.51
C GLY A 120 -12.54 -7.60 9.90
N ALA A 121 -12.73 -8.48 10.88
CA ALA A 121 -13.12 -8.08 12.23
C ALA A 121 -11.94 -7.44 12.98
N ALA A 122 -10.74 -7.99 12.88
CA ALA A 122 -9.52 -7.41 13.41
C ALA A 122 -9.16 -6.10 12.69
N PHE A 123 -9.35 -6.02 11.37
CA PHE A 123 -9.23 -4.74 10.65
C PHE A 123 -10.25 -3.70 11.15
N GLY A 124 -11.49 -4.12 11.44
CA GLY A 124 -12.50 -3.26 12.04
C GLY A 124 -12.09 -2.73 13.41
N ARG A 125 -11.53 -3.58 14.28
CA ARG A 125 -10.97 -3.15 15.57
C ARG A 125 -9.81 -2.16 15.40
N PHE A 126 -8.94 -2.37 14.41
CA PHE A 126 -7.90 -1.39 14.05
C PHE A 126 -8.52 -0.05 13.66
N ALA A 127 -9.51 -0.04 12.76
CA ALA A 127 -10.17 1.19 12.32
C ALA A 127 -10.87 1.91 13.49
N ALA A 128 -11.44 1.16 14.44
CA ALA A 128 -12.03 1.71 15.66
C ALA A 128 -10.99 2.42 16.55
N LEU A 129 -9.74 1.94 16.64
CA LEU A 129 -8.66 2.64 17.34
C LEU A 129 -8.33 3.99 16.68
N VAL A 130 -8.35 4.03 15.35
CA VAL A 130 -8.15 5.28 14.59
C VAL A 130 -9.33 6.23 14.83
N ASP A 131 -10.55 5.74 14.83
CA ASP A 131 -11.76 6.52 15.11
C ASP A 131 -11.76 7.12 16.51
N ALA A 132 -11.28 6.36 17.49
CA ALA A 132 -11.11 6.81 18.87
C ALA A 132 -9.99 7.84 19.04
N GLY A 133 -9.25 8.19 17.98
CA GLY A 133 -8.13 9.14 18.04
C GLY A 133 -6.91 8.63 18.80
N ARG A 134 -6.87 7.32 19.11
CA ARG A 134 -5.78 6.67 19.85
C ARG A 134 -4.52 6.46 19.02
N LEU A 135 -4.56 6.77 17.73
CA LEU A 135 -3.41 6.65 16.83
C LEU A 135 -3.23 7.95 16.05
N THR A 136 -1.98 8.36 15.88
CA THR A 136 -1.63 9.35 14.85
C THR A 136 -1.76 8.70 13.46
N PRO A 137 -1.89 9.46 12.36
CA PRO A 137 -1.92 8.88 11.02
C PRO A 137 -0.67 8.05 10.68
N ALA A 138 0.49 8.45 11.21
CA ALA A 138 1.74 7.70 11.04
C ALA A 138 1.71 6.39 11.85
N ALA A 139 1.33 6.45 13.12
CA ALA A 139 1.22 5.27 13.99
C ALA A 139 0.20 4.26 13.44
N ALA A 140 -0.92 4.73 12.92
CA ALA A 140 -1.94 3.88 12.30
C ALA A 140 -1.41 3.14 11.06
N LYS A 141 -0.62 3.81 10.20
CA LYS A 141 0.03 3.16 9.06
C LYS A 141 1.02 2.08 9.49
N THR A 142 1.84 2.38 10.50
CA THR A 142 2.79 1.40 11.07
C THR A 142 2.05 0.19 11.63
N LEU A 143 1.03 0.42 12.47
CA LEU A 143 0.24 -0.66 13.06
C LEU A 143 -0.46 -1.52 12.00
N LEU A 144 -1.05 -0.91 10.98
CA LEU A 144 -1.73 -1.64 9.91
C LEU A 144 -0.75 -2.52 9.13
N ALA A 145 0.46 -2.04 8.85
CA ALA A 145 1.49 -2.83 8.18
C ALA A 145 1.93 -4.05 9.02
N GLU A 146 2.14 -3.87 10.33
CA GLU A 146 2.47 -4.94 11.26
C GLU A 146 1.35 -5.99 11.34
N LEU A 147 0.10 -5.54 11.44
CA LEU A 147 -1.08 -6.42 11.46
C LEU A 147 -1.26 -7.15 10.13
N ALA A 148 -1.06 -6.50 8.99
CA ALA A 148 -1.16 -7.14 7.68
C ALA A 148 -0.02 -8.15 7.43
N ALA A 149 1.11 -8.04 8.13
CA ALA A 149 2.24 -8.96 8.01
C ALA A 149 2.16 -10.14 8.99
N GLY A 150 1.75 -9.90 10.24
CA GLY A 150 1.82 -10.89 11.32
C GLY A 150 0.51 -11.15 12.05
N GLY A 151 -0.55 -10.40 11.75
CA GLY A 151 -1.84 -10.53 12.40
C GLY A 151 -1.81 -10.19 13.90
N GLY A 152 -2.82 -10.72 14.59
CA GLY A 152 -3.01 -10.57 16.02
C GLY A 152 -4.04 -9.50 16.38
N ASP A 153 -4.13 -9.17 17.68
CA ASP A 153 -5.06 -8.17 18.16
C ASP A 153 -4.51 -6.75 17.96
N PRO A 154 -5.26 -5.83 17.32
CA PRO A 154 -4.80 -4.46 17.06
C PRO A 154 -4.44 -3.66 18.30
N GLU A 155 -5.21 -3.79 19.37
CA GLU A 155 -4.96 -3.02 20.59
C GLU A 155 -3.72 -3.54 21.31
N ALA A 156 -3.59 -4.86 21.47
CA ALA A 156 -2.39 -5.45 22.04
C ALA A 156 -1.13 -5.09 21.23
N ARG A 157 -1.21 -5.11 19.89
CA ARG A 157 -0.09 -4.73 19.02
C ARG A 157 0.25 -3.23 19.13
N MET A 158 -0.76 -2.36 19.17
CA MET A 158 -0.56 -0.93 19.39
C MET A 158 0.21 -0.67 20.69
N GLN A 159 -0.21 -1.31 21.79
CA GLN A 159 0.43 -1.17 23.10
C GLN A 159 1.87 -1.70 23.11
N ALA A 160 2.07 -2.91 22.57
CA ALA A 160 3.39 -3.54 22.50
C ALA A 160 4.42 -2.71 21.70
N LEU A 161 3.96 -2.00 20.67
CA LEU A 161 4.78 -1.14 19.83
C LEU A 161 4.87 0.31 20.36
N GLY A 162 4.16 0.65 21.44
CA GLY A 162 4.13 2.00 22.00
C GLY A 162 3.52 3.05 21.07
N LEU A 163 2.62 2.62 20.17
CA LEU A 163 2.04 3.46 19.12
C LEU A 163 0.83 4.29 19.57
N GLU A 164 0.32 4.03 20.77
CA GLU A 164 -0.81 4.78 21.31
C GLU A 164 -0.47 6.27 21.41
N ARG A 165 -1.34 7.10 20.86
CA ARG A 165 -1.23 8.55 20.88
C ARG A 165 -1.17 9.02 22.32
N ARG A 166 -0.09 9.73 22.67
CA ARG A 166 0.08 10.33 23.98
C ARG A 166 -0.21 11.83 23.88
N GLU A 167 -1.17 12.30 24.67
CA GLU A 167 -1.41 13.74 24.88
C GLU A 167 -0.62 14.29 26.07
N ASP A 168 0.17 13.45 26.74
CA ASP A 168 0.97 13.86 27.89
C ASP A 168 2.14 14.75 27.46
N ALA A 169 2.02 16.04 27.80
CA ALA A 169 3.07 17.03 27.61
C ALA A 169 4.42 16.59 28.20
N GLY A 170 4.42 15.87 29.33
CA GLY A 170 5.63 15.37 29.98
C GLY A 170 6.36 14.28 29.18
N ALA A 171 5.62 13.39 28.52
CA ALA A 171 6.23 12.37 27.66
C ALA A 171 6.88 12.99 26.42
N LEU A 172 6.23 14.01 25.84
CA LEU A 172 6.81 14.79 24.73
C LEU A 172 8.03 15.59 25.20
N GLU A 173 7.98 16.19 26.37
CA GLU A 173 9.09 16.94 26.98
C GLU A 173 10.33 16.04 27.15
N ALA A 174 10.14 14.81 27.66
CA ALA A 174 11.20 13.83 27.85
C ALA A 174 11.81 13.37 26.51
N ALA A 175 10.98 13.09 25.50
CA ALA A 175 11.45 12.74 24.16
C ALA A 175 12.25 13.89 23.52
N LEU A 176 11.80 15.13 23.70
CA LEU A 176 12.51 16.33 23.25
C LEU A 176 13.88 16.46 23.91
N GLU A 177 13.97 16.28 25.23
CA GLU A 177 15.24 16.39 25.95
C GLU A 177 16.23 15.33 25.52
N LYS A 178 15.78 14.08 25.42
CA LYS A 178 16.62 12.97 24.98
C LYS A 178 17.14 13.18 23.55
N ALA A 179 16.27 13.58 22.63
CA ALA A 179 16.66 13.85 21.24
C ALA A 179 17.62 15.05 21.13
N LEU A 180 17.37 16.14 21.86
CA LEU A 180 18.24 17.33 21.85
C LEU A 180 19.60 17.06 22.52
N ALA A 181 19.65 16.20 23.54
CA ALA A 181 20.90 15.76 24.14
C ALA A 181 21.72 14.90 23.17
N ALA A 182 21.08 13.96 22.45
CA ALA A 182 21.72 13.13 21.44
C ALA A 182 22.21 13.92 20.21
N HIS A 183 21.55 15.04 19.89
CA HIS A 183 21.86 15.93 18.76
C HIS A 183 22.28 17.34 19.20
N ALA A 184 23.08 17.43 20.26
CA ALA A 184 23.45 18.70 20.87
C ALA A 184 24.19 19.64 19.91
N ALA A 185 25.03 19.11 19.01
CA ALA A 185 25.79 19.89 18.04
C ALA A 185 24.86 20.55 17.00
N GLU A 186 23.88 19.81 16.48
CA GLU A 186 22.89 20.29 15.55
C GLU A 186 21.94 21.30 16.21
N ALA A 187 21.55 21.06 17.46
CA ALA A 187 20.76 22.01 18.25
C ALA A 187 21.50 23.35 18.43
N ALA A 188 22.81 23.32 18.71
CA ALA A 188 23.62 24.54 18.81
C ALA A 188 23.71 25.29 17.47
N ARG A 189 23.95 24.58 16.36
CA ARG A 189 23.99 25.18 15.02
C ARG A 189 22.65 25.77 14.59
N TYR A 190 21.55 25.13 14.95
CA TYR A 190 20.21 25.69 14.71
C TYR A 190 20.01 27.02 15.46
N ARG A 191 20.43 27.09 16.73
CA ARG A 191 20.41 28.33 17.52
C ARG A 191 21.30 29.41 16.92
N ALA A 192 22.42 29.03 16.31
CA ALA A 192 23.32 29.92 15.58
C ALA A 192 22.78 30.42 14.22
N GLY A 193 21.56 30.01 13.83
CA GLY A 193 20.88 30.53 12.63
C GLY A 193 20.76 29.52 11.49
N GLU A 194 21.29 28.30 11.63
CA GLU A 194 21.18 27.27 10.58
C GLU A 194 19.80 26.58 10.60
N LYS A 195 18.75 27.33 10.25
CA LYS A 195 17.34 26.92 10.40
C LYS A 195 16.94 25.65 9.62
N LYS A 196 17.72 25.25 8.61
CA LYS A 196 17.54 23.98 7.87
C LYS A 196 17.68 22.73 8.76
N LEU A 197 18.32 22.84 9.92
CA LEU A 197 18.47 21.73 10.88
C LEU A 197 17.17 21.39 11.62
N LEU A 198 16.12 22.22 11.51
CA LEU A 198 14.83 21.93 12.14
C LEU A 198 14.27 20.58 11.70
N GLY A 199 14.39 20.23 10.41
CA GLY A 199 13.88 18.95 9.89
C GLY A 199 14.63 17.75 10.45
N VAL A 200 15.95 17.88 10.63
CA VAL A 200 16.80 16.82 11.22
C VAL A 200 16.42 16.59 12.68
N LEU A 201 16.31 17.67 13.45
CA LEU A 201 15.95 17.63 14.87
C LEU A 201 14.50 17.14 15.05
N LEU A 202 13.56 17.57 14.19
CA LEU A 202 12.19 17.07 14.18
C LEU A 202 12.16 15.55 13.97
N GLY A 203 12.90 15.05 12.97
CA GLY A 203 13.01 13.62 12.71
C GLY A 203 13.61 12.84 13.89
N ALA A 204 14.59 13.41 14.60
CA ALA A 204 15.16 12.80 15.80
C ALA A 204 14.13 12.68 16.94
N VAL A 205 13.39 13.75 17.22
CA VAL A 205 12.34 13.72 18.25
C VAL A 205 11.22 12.76 17.87
N MET A 206 10.81 12.72 16.60
CA MET A 206 9.78 11.79 16.13
C MET A 206 10.19 10.32 16.28
N ARG A 207 11.48 10.00 16.12
CA ARG A 207 12.02 8.65 16.39
C ARG A 207 11.96 8.31 17.88
N GLU A 208 12.38 9.23 18.75
CA GLU A 208 12.30 9.04 20.20
C GLU A 208 10.85 8.91 20.70
N ALA A 209 9.93 9.65 20.08
CA ALA A 209 8.51 9.58 20.39
C ALA A 209 7.79 8.35 19.77
N GLY A 210 8.48 7.50 19.01
CA GLY A 210 7.92 6.28 18.45
C GLY A 210 6.71 6.48 17.54
N GLY A 211 6.55 7.66 16.93
CA GLY A 211 5.37 7.99 16.11
C GLY A 211 4.07 8.26 16.90
N ALA A 212 4.11 8.17 18.24
CA ALA A 212 2.97 8.45 19.12
C ALA A 212 2.66 9.94 19.27
N ALA A 213 3.60 10.82 18.91
CA ALA A 213 3.44 12.27 18.95
C ALA A 213 3.07 12.85 17.58
N ASP A 214 2.18 13.83 17.57
CA ASP A 214 1.78 14.54 16.36
C ASP A 214 2.91 15.43 15.84
N ALA A 215 3.19 15.39 14.53
CA ALA A 215 4.31 16.11 13.94
C ALA A 215 4.19 17.63 14.08
N ALA A 216 2.98 18.19 14.05
CA ALA A 216 2.78 19.62 14.24
C ALA A 216 3.02 20.02 15.71
N GLN A 217 2.54 19.21 16.66
CA GLN A 217 2.83 19.40 18.08
C GLN A 217 4.32 19.32 18.39
N VAL A 218 5.01 18.28 17.89
CA VAL A 218 6.47 18.13 18.07
C VAL A 218 7.21 19.33 17.50
N ARG A 219 6.84 19.77 16.29
CA ARG A 219 7.47 20.94 15.65
C ARG A 219 7.30 22.20 16.49
N ALA A 220 6.09 22.46 16.99
CA ALA A 220 5.81 23.64 17.82
C ALA A 220 6.62 23.60 19.14
N ALA A 221 6.65 22.45 19.82
CA ALA A 221 7.40 22.27 21.05
C ALA A 221 8.91 22.40 20.84
N LEU A 222 9.44 21.82 19.75
CA LEU A 222 10.84 21.90 19.38
C LEU A 222 11.27 23.35 19.08
N GLN A 223 10.46 24.10 18.33
CA GLN A 223 10.72 25.52 18.06
C GLN A 223 10.73 26.33 19.35
N LYS A 224 9.76 26.13 20.24
CA LYS A 224 9.70 26.79 21.55
C LYS A 224 10.95 26.52 22.40
N LYS A 225 11.49 25.29 22.36
CA LYS A 225 12.67 24.88 23.16
C LYS A 225 14.01 25.34 22.55
N LEU A 226 14.02 25.65 21.25
CA LEU A 226 15.22 26.07 20.53
C LEU A 226 15.33 27.59 20.30
N GLY A 227 14.24 28.35 20.45
CA GLY A 227 14.24 29.80 20.25
C GLY A 227 13.87 30.21 18.82
#